data_AF-A0A8B6CF06-F1
#
_entry.id   AF-A0A8B6CF06-F1
#
_cell.length_a   1.000
_cell.length_b   1.000
_cell.length_c   1.000
_cell.angle_alpha   90.00
_cell.angle_beta   90.00
_cell.angle_gamma   90.00
#
_symmetry.space_group_name_H-M   'P 1'
#
loop_
_entity.id
_entity.type
_entity.pdbx_description
1 polymer ?
#
loop_
_entity_poly.entity_id
_entity_poly.type
_entity_poly.pdbx_seq_one_letter_code
_entity_poly.pdbx_strand_id
1 'polypeptide(L)'
;LGISPRAAGRGRGRGIGRGIGRGRRTADSDEEEELPNRPTIQSSVVLTPKEPKSRQASLDEQKPDKKSTARNRRMFGLLLGTLQKFKDEAKESKDKEDQRKQIENKLEEKANEEKEEIVKEKRQLFEERRQTQVKLRKIEQKIEIVET
;
A
#
# COMPACT_ATOMS: atom_id res chain seq x y z
N LEU A 1 41.61 17.59 18.73
CA LEU A 1 40.15 17.35 18.55
C LEU A 1 39.95 16.93 17.11
N GLY A 2 39.94 15.61 16.89
CA GLY A 2 39.98 14.99 15.57
C GLY A 2 38.60 14.88 14.94
N ILE A 3 38.52 15.16 13.65
CA ILE A 3 37.35 14.89 12.81
C ILE A 3 37.79 13.83 11.80
N SER A 4 37.24 12.63 11.93
CA SER A 4 37.41 11.54 10.95
C SER A 4 36.07 11.31 10.24
N PRO A 5 35.99 11.41 8.90
CA PRO A 5 34.89 10.85 8.17
C PRO A 5 35.14 9.37 7.85
N ARG A 6 34.10 8.59 8.13
CA ARG A 6 33.98 7.14 8.12
C ARG A 6 34.04 6.56 6.69
N ALA A 7 34.76 5.46 6.56
CA ALA A 7 34.94 4.69 5.34
C ALA A 7 33.62 4.26 4.67
N ALA A 8 33.53 4.49 3.35
CA ALA A 8 32.44 3.99 2.50
C ALA A 8 32.66 2.50 2.19
N GLY A 9 31.75 1.66 2.70
CA GLY A 9 31.70 0.23 2.43
C GLY A 9 31.18 -0.09 1.03
N ARG A 10 31.81 -1.09 0.41
CA ARG A 10 31.52 -1.63 -0.93
C ARG A 10 30.12 -2.25 -1.00
N GLY A 11 29.21 -1.64 -1.75
CA GLY A 11 27.94 -2.26 -2.15
C GLY A 11 28.14 -3.17 -3.37
N ARG A 12 27.92 -4.48 -3.21
CA ARG A 12 27.77 -5.41 -4.34
C ARG A 12 26.33 -5.36 -4.84
N GLY A 13 26.05 -4.52 -5.83
CA GLY A 13 24.83 -4.63 -6.63
C GLY A 13 25.07 -5.58 -7.80
N ARG A 14 24.46 -6.77 -7.80
CA ARG A 14 24.36 -7.61 -9.01
C ARG A 14 23.24 -7.04 -9.88
N GLY A 15 23.61 -6.54 -11.05
CA GLY A 15 22.68 -6.13 -12.09
C GLY A 15 21.95 -7.33 -12.69
N ILE A 16 20.65 -7.13 -12.96
CA ILE A 16 19.88 -7.96 -13.87
C ILE A 16 19.41 -7.03 -14.98
N GLY A 17 20.02 -7.19 -16.14
CA GLY A 17 19.70 -6.41 -17.33
C GLY A 17 20.44 -6.97 -18.52
N ARG A 18 19.77 -7.87 -19.26
CA ARG A 18 19.94 -8.14 -20.70
C ARG A 18 18.81 -9.07 -21.13
N GLY A 19 17.93 -8.55 -21.97
CA GLY A 19 16.84 -9.30 -22.59
C GLY A 19 17.30 -10.17 -23.76
N ILE A 20 16.39 -11.02 -24.22
CA ILE A 20 16.17 -11.61 -25.55
C ILE A 20 14.76 -12.24 -25.39
N GLY A 21 13.70 -11.91 -26.12
CA GLY A 21 13.62 -11.76 -27.56
C GLY A 21 13.15 -13.08 -28.20
N ARG A 22 11.83 -13.23 -28.35
CA ARG A 22 11.12 -14.06 -29.35
C ARG A 22 11.44 -15.56 -29.47
N GLY A 23 10.42 -16.35 -29.15
CA GLY A 23 9.86 -17.35 -30.08
C GLY A 23 10.56 -18.70 -30.17
N ARG A 24 9.92 -19.73 -29.60
CA ARG A 24 9.82 -21.01 -30.30
C ARG A 24 8.58 -21.75 -29.85
N ARG A 25 7.67 -21.92 -30.80
CA ARG A 25 6.60 -22.92 -30.83
C ARG A 25 7.16 -24.25 -30.32
N THR A 26 6.68 -24.75 -29.19
CA THR A 26 6.82 -26.19 -28.90
C THR A 26 5.77 -26.86 -29.75
N ALA A 27 6.23 -27.37 -30.89
CA ALA A 27 5.49 -28.29 -31.72
C ALA A 27 5.08 -29.49 -30.86
N ASP A 28 3.82 -29.91 -31.00
CA ASP A 28 3.46 -31.31 -30.83
C ASP A 28 4.44 -32.14 -31.65
N SER A 29 5.31 -32.86 -30.97
CA SER A 29 6.18 -33.87 -31.58
C SER A 29 5.74 -35.19 -31.00
N ASP A 30 4.70 -35.75 -31.63
CA ASP A 30 4.42 -37.18 -31.63
C ASP A 30 5.63 -37.89 -32.27
N GLU A 31 6.64 -38.17 -31.46
CA GLU A 31 7.65 -39.18 -31.75
C GLU A 31 7.43 -40.33 -30.77
N GLU A 32 6.43 -41.16 -31.06
CA GLU A 32 6.33 -42.49 -30.50
C GLU A 32 7.48 -43.34 -31.07
N GLU A 33 8.62 -43.34 -30.38
CA GLU A 33 9.52 -44.49 -30.43
C GLU A 33 8.77 -45.69 -29.85
N GLU A 34 8.14 -46.47 -30.74
CA GLU A 34 7.52 -47.75 -30.47
C GLU A 34 8.61 -48.77 -30.12
N LEU A 35 9.01 -48.76 -28.84
CA LEU A 35 9.86 -49.79 -28.25
C LEU A 35 9.12 -51.13 -28.32
N PRO A 36 9.64 -52.15 -29.04
CA PRO A 36 9.02 -53.47 -29.07
C PRO A 36 9.23 -54.11 -27.69
N ASN A 37 8.13 -54.25 -26.93
CA ASN A 37 8.04 -54.79 -25.56
C ASN A 37 8.00 -53.77 -24.41
N ARG A 38 7.07 -52.81 -24.43
CA ARG A 38 6.53 -52.26 -23.17
C ARG A 38 5.61 -53.33 -22.56
N PRO A 39 5.89 -53.89 -21.36
CA PRO A 39 4.95 -54.80 -20.71
C PRO A 39 3.66 -54.01 -20.41
N THR A 40 2.62 -54.26 -21.20
CA THR A 40 1.31 -53.66 -21.00
C THR A 40 0.59 -54.39 -19.87
N ILE A 41 0.54 -53.77 -18.70
CA ILE A 41 -0.29 -54.25 -17.61
C ILE A 41 -1.74 -54.04 -18.05
N GLN A 42 -2.48 -55.13 -18.29
CA GLN A 42 -3.92 -55.07 -18.51
C GLN A 42 -4.59 -54.64 -17.20
N SER A 43 -4.79 -53.33 -17.02
CA SER A 43 -5.45 -52.77 -15.85
C SER A 43 -6.97 -52.86 -16.03
N SER A 44 -7.59 -53.77 -15.30
CA SER A 44 -9.05 -53.80 -15.15
C SER A 44 -9.42 -53.07 -13.86
N VAL A 45 -10.09 -51.93 -13.98
CA VAL A 45 -10.66 -51.21 -12.83
C VAL A 45 -11.96 -51.89 -12.43
N VAL A 46 -11.91 -52.75 -11.41
CA VAL A 46 -13.13 -53.20 -10.73
C VAL A 46 -13.56 -52.09 -9.77
N LEU A 47 -14.66 -51.42 -10.09
CA LEU A 47 -15.34 -50.48 -9.19
C LEU A 47 -15.89 -51.27 -8.00
N THR A 48 -15.03 -51.53 -7.01
CA THR A 48 -15.53 -51.95 -5.69
C THR A 48 -16.35 -50.76 -5.15
N PRO A 49 -17.65 -50.94 -4.84
CA PRO A 49 -18.41 -49.89 -4.18
C PRO A 49 -17.83 -49.72 -2.79
N LYS A 50 -16.84 -48.83 -2.64
CA LYS A 50 -16.44 -48.36 -1.33
C LYS A 50 -17.57 -47.47 -0.86
N GLU A 51 -18.41 -48.02 0.01
CA GLU A 51 -19.35 -47.21 0.77
C GLU A 51 -18.58 -46.03 1.39
N PRO A 52 -19.00 -44.78 1.15
CA PRO A 52 -18.33 -43.65 1.75
C PRO A 52 -18.49 -43.79 3.27
N LYS A 53 -17.38 -44.04 3.96
CA LYS A 53 -17.38 -44.14 5.42
C LYS A 53 -18.09 -42.91 5.97
N SER A 54 -19.06 -43.14 6.86
CA SER A 54 -19.76 -42.05 7.54
C SER A 54 -18.73 -41.09 8.16
N ARG A 55 -19.06 -39.80 8.18
CA ARG A 55 -18.20 -38.77 8.79
C ARG A 55 -17.80 -39.16 10.21
N GLN A 56 -18.72 -39.76 10.97
CA GLN A 56 -18.46 -40.25 12.33
C GLN A 56 -17.44 -41.39 12.33
N ALA A 57 -17.63 -42.42 11.50
CA ALA A 57 -16.68 -43.53 11.37
C ALA A 57 -15.27 -43.07 10.93
N SER A 58 -15.19 -42.05 10.08
CA SER A 58 -13.91 -41.46 9.65
C SER A 58 -13.22 -40.67 10.77
N LEU A 59 -14.00 -40.01 11.65
CA LEU A 59 -13.50 -39.30 12.83
C LEU A 59 -13.07 -40.28 13.92
N ASP A 60 -13.80 -41.39 14.10
CA ASP A 60 -13.49 -42.43 15.08
C ASP A 60 -12.22 -43.22 14.70
N GLU A 61 -11.97 -43.40 13.40
CA GLU A 61 -10.70 -43.93 12.87
C GLU A 61 -9.54 -42.96 13.09
N GLN A 62 -9.79 -41.65 13.05
CA GLN A 62 -8.85 -40.61 13.50
C GLN A 62 -8.83 -40.52 15.03
N LYS A 63 -8.40 -41.60 15.70
CA LYS A 63 -8.10 -41.55 17.13
C LYS A 63 -7.17 -40.37 17.43
N PRO A 64 -7.37 -39.62 18.53
CA PRO A 64 -6.55 -38.46 18.86
C PRO A 64 -5.12 -38.90 19.16
N ASP A 65 -4.28 -38.92 18.13
CA ASP A 65 -2.85 -39.12 18.26
C ASP A 65 -2.28 -37.93 19.05
N LYS A 66 -1.46 -38.21 20.07
CA LYS A 66 -0.75 -37.19 20.85
C LYS A 66 0.08 -36.27 19.95
N LYS A 67 0.55 -36.77 18.79
CA LYS A 67 1.28 -35.96 17.80
C LYS A 67 0.35 -35.01 17.04
N SER A 68 -0.83 -35.48 16.60
CA SER A 68 -1.79 -34.65 15.85
C SER A 68 -2.36 -33.55 16.74
N THR A 69 -2.67 -33.86 18.01
CA THR A 69 -3.13 -32.87 19.00
C THR A 69 -2.06 -31.84 19.33
N ALA A 70 -0.80 -32.25 19.52
CA ALA A 70 0.31 -31.33 19.74
C ALA A 70 0.56 -30.42 18.52
N ARG A 71 0.46 -30.95 17.30
CA ARG A 71 0.52 -30.16 16.06
C ARG A 71 -0.63 -29.18 15.99
N ASN A 72 -1.88 -29.62 16.19
CA ASN A 72 -3.06 -28.76 16.13
C ASN A 72 -2.95 -27.63 17.15
N ARG A 73 -2.51 -27.91 18.39
CA ARG A 73 -2.24 -26.87 19.39
C ARG A 73 -1.21 -25.84 18.92
N ARG A 74 -0.12 -26.28 18.30
CA ARG A 74 0.90 -25.37 17.74
C ARG A 74 0.33 -24.54 16.58
N MET A 75 -0.40 -25.17 15.66
CA MET A 75 -0.98 -24.50 14.49
C MET A 75 -2.01 -23.45 14.90
N PHE A 76 -2.92 -23.79 15.83
CA PHE A 76 -3.90 -22.83 16.36
C PHE A 76 -3.23 -21.70 17.14
N GLY A 77 -2.17 -21.97 17.91
CA GLY A 77 -1.39 -20.94 18.60
C GLY A 77 -0.73 -19.95 17.63
N LEU A 78 -0.13 -20.45 16.54
CA LEU A 78 0.43 -19.61 15.47
C LEU A 78 -0.65 -18.74 14.83
N LEU A 79 -1.79 -19.34 14.47
CA LEU A 79 -2.90 -18.65 13.83
C LEU A 79 -3.49 -17.55 14.75
N LEU A 80 -3.73 -17.86 16.02
CA LEU A 80 -4.22 -16.89 16.99
C LEU A 80 -3.22 -15.75 17.20
N GLY A 81 -1.92 -16.07 17.22
CA GLY A 81 -0.87 -15.06 17.28
C GLY A 81 -0.89 -14.13 16.07
N THR A 82 -1.07 -14.64 14.85
CA THR A 82 -1.19 -13.79 13.65
C THR A 82 -2.46 -12.95 13.64
N LEU A 83 -3.59 -13.48 14.11
CA LEU A 83 -4.83 -12.73 14.22
C LEU A 83 -4.71 -11.57 15.23
N GLN A 84 -4.03 -11.81 16.35
CA GLN A 84 -3.77 -10.77 17.33
C GLN A 84 -2.88 -9.66 16.75
N LYS A 85 -1.81 -10.03 16.02
CA LYS A 85 -0.96 -9.05 15.31
C LYS A 85 -1.76 -8.23 14.29
N PHE A 86 -2.60 -8.86 13.47
CA PHE A 86 -3.45 -8.15 12.51
C PHE A 86 -4.44 -7.19 13.19
N LYS A 87 -4.99 -7.58 14.34
CA LYS A 87 -5.86 -6.70 15.13
C LYS A 87 -5.13 -5.47 15.64
N ASP A 88 -3.90 -5.64 16.12
CA ASP A 88 -3.11 -4.54 16.67
C ASP A 88 -2.57 -3.63 15.55
N GLU A 89 -2.09 -4.20 14.44
CA GLU A 89 -1.71 -3.46 13.23
C GLU A 89 -2.88 -2.64 12.65
N ALA A 90 -4.09 -3.21 12.63
CA ALA A 90 -5.29 -2.51 12.17
C ALA A 90 -5.75 -1.38 13.11
N LYS A 91 -5.37 -1.41 14.39
CA LYS A 91 -5.60 -0.29 15.31
C LYS A 91 -4.55 0.80 15.10
N GLU A 92 -3.28 0.42 15.03
CA GLU A 92 -2.21 1.37 14.77
C GLU A 92 -2.40 2.12 13.45
N SER A 93 -2.89 1.44 12.41
CA SER A 93 -3.16 2.08 11.12
C SER A 93 -4.26 3.13 11.24
N LYS A 94 -5.34 2.84 11.97
CA LYS A 94 -6.42 3.79 12.24
C LYS A 94 -5.94 4.98 13.04
N ASP A 95 -5.18 4.76 14.12
CA ASP A 95 -4.65 5.86 14.94
C ASP A 95 -3.71 6.77 14.13
N LYS A 96 -2.86 6.20 13.26
CA LYS A 96 -1.99 6.96 12.36
C LYS A 96 -2.77 7.73 11.30
N GLU A 97 -3.85 7.15 10.76
CA GLU A 97 -4.72 7.80 9.79
C GLU A 97 -5.48 8.97 10.41
N ASP A 98 -6.03 8.78 11.62
CA ASP A 98 -6.71 9.84 12.36
C ASP A 98 -5.76 11.00 12.71
N GLN A 99 -4.52 10.69 13.13
CA GLN A 99 -3.49 11.71 13.37
C GLN A 99 -3.14 12.49 12.09
N ARG A 100 -2.96 11.80 10.96
CA ARG A 100 -2.70 12.47 9.67
C ARG A 100 -3.83 13.41 9.29
N LYS A 101 -5.07 12.95 9.42
CA LYS A 101 -6.27 13.76 9.14
C LYS A 101 -6.34 15.00 10.04
N GLN A 102 -6.01 14.87 11.33
CA GLN A 102 -5.96 16.02 12.23
C GLN A 102 -4.88 17.04 11.84
N ILE A 103 -3.72 16.57 11.37
CA ILE A 103 -2.64 17.44 10.90
C ILE A 103 -3.05 18.16 9.61
N GLU A 104 -3.64 17.43 8.67
CA GLU A 104 -4.10 17.97 7.39
C GLU A 104 -5.17 19.05 7.59
N ASN A 105 -6.18 18.78 8.43
CA ASN A 105 -7.21 19.77 8.76
C ASN A 105 -6.59 21.05 9.36
N LYS A 106 -5.65 20.92 10.31
CA LYS A 106 -4.98 22.09 10.91
C LYS A 106 -4.13 22.86 9.89
N LEU A 107 -3.55 22.17 8.92
CA LEU A 107 -2.76 22.80 7.87
C LEU A 107 -3.67 23.56 6.89
N GLU A 108 -4.81 22.96 6.54
CA GLU A 108 -5.83 23.58 5.69
C GLU A 108 -6.46 24.80 6.35
N GLU A 109 -6.82 24.72 7.64
CA GLU A 109 -7.33 25.85 8.43
C GLU A 109 -6.35 27.04 8.38
N LYS A 110 -5.07 26.80 8.67
CA LYS A 110 -4.04 27.85 8.62
C LYS A 110 -3.86 28.44 7.21
N ALA A 111 -3.85 27.61 6.18
CA ALA A 111 -3.72 28.09 4.81
C ALA A 111 -4.92 28.95 4.40
N ASN A 112 -6.13 28.61 4.87
CA ASN A 112 -7.32 29.40 4.65
C ASN A 112 -7.28 30.72 5.41
N GLU A 113 -6.85 30.72 6.67
CA GLU A 113 -6.65 31.93 7.48
C GLU A 113 -5.66 32.90 6.81
N GLU A 114 -4.47 32.41 6.43
CA GLU A 114 -3.45 33.22 5.75
C GLU A 114 -3.99 33.82 4.43
N LYS A 115 -4.72 33.01 3.65
CA LYS A 115 -5.33 33.48 2.40
C LYS A 115 -6.38 34.56 2.65
N GLU A 116 -7.21 34.39 3.67
CA GLU A 116 -8.20 35.40 4.04
C GLU A 116 -7.56 36.69 4.52
N GLU A 117 -6.50 36.61 5.32
CA GLU A 117 -5.74 37.77 5.79
C GLU A 117 -5.15 38.56 4.63
N ILE A 118 -4.48 37.89 3.69
CA ILE A 118 -3.93 38.52 2.49
C ILE A 118 -5.02 39.22 1.68
N VAL A 119 -6.20 38.59 1.53
CA VAL A 119 -7.33 39.20 0.81
C VAL A 119 -7.86 40.43 1.55
N LYS A 120 -7.98 40.37 2.88
CA LYS A 120 -8.41 41.48 3.73
C LYS A 120 -7.42 42.65 3.65
N GLU A 121 -6.13 42.39 3.81
CA GLU A 121 -5.07 43.39 3.71
C GLU A 121 -5.05 44.06 2.33
N LYS A 122 -5.08 43.25 1.26
CA LYS A 122 -5.14 43.77 -0.11
C LYS A 122 -6.33 44.70 -0.28
N ARG A 123 -7.51 44.32 0.21
CA ARG A 123 -8.71 45.14 0.15
C ARG A 123 -8.53 46.47 0.89
N GLN A 124 -7.99 46.44 2.11
CA GLN A 124 -7.73 47.64 2.91
C GLN A 124 -6.77 48.60 2.17
N LEU A 125 -5.66 48.09 1.63
CA LEU A 125 -4.70 48.89 0.86
C LEU A 125 -5.34 49.54 -0.37
N PHE A 126 -6.24 48.84 -1.07
CA PHE A 126 -6.98 49.41 -2.20
C PHE A 126 -7.93 50.53 -1.76
N GLU A 127 -8.64 50.35 -0.63
CA GLU A 127 -9.54 51.36 -0.09
C GLU A 127 -8.77 52.60 0.38
N GLU A 128 -7.64 52.43 1.07
CA GLU A 128 -6.75 53.52 1.48
C GLU A 128 -6.17 54.29 0.28
N ARG A 129 -5.68 53.56 -0.74
CA ARG A 129 -5.22 54.17 -2.00
C ARG A 129 -6.33 54.97 -2.68
N ARG A 130 -7.56 54.45 -2.69
CA ARG A 130 -8.70 55.15 -3.28
C ARG A 130 -9.03 56.43 -2.49
N GLN A 131 -9.03 56.36 -1.16
CA GLN A 131 -9.28 57.53 -0.32
C GLN A 131 -8.21 58.61 -0.48
N THR A 132 -6.94 58.23 -0.53
CA THR A 132 -5.83 59.17 -0.75
C THR A 132 -5.92 59.84 -2.12
N GLN A 133 -6.23 59.09 -3.18
CA GLN A 133 -6.47 59.67 -4.51
C GLN A 133 -7.65 60.65 -4.53
N VAL A 134 -8.76 60.34 -3.85
CA VAL A 134 -9.90 61.27 -3.74
C VAL A 134 -9.51 62.54 -2.97
N LYS A 135 -8.71 62.42 -1.90
CA LYS A 135 -8.21 63.57 -1.14
C LYS A 135 -7.28 64.44 -1.99
N LEU A 136 -6.37 63.84 -2.76
CA LEU A 136 -5.47 64.57 -3.67
C LEU A 136 -6.25 65.37 -4.71
N ARG A 137 -7.21 64.74 -5.40
CA ARG A 137 -8.07 65.42 -6.39
C ARG A 137 -8.81 66.63 -5.80
N LYS A 138 -9.31 66.50 -4.56
CA LYS A 138 -9.97 67.62 -3.87
C LYS A 138 -9.02 68.77 -3.55
N ILE A 139 -7.74 68.49 -3.29
CA ILE A 139 -6.73 69.52 -3.03
C ILE A 139 -6.33 70.19 -4.34
N GLU A 140 -6.07 69.42 -5.39
CA GLU A 140 -5.76 69.92 -6.74
C GLU A 140 -6.84 70.90 -7.22
N GLN A 141 -8.12 70.52 -7.11
CA GLN A 141 -9.25 71.40 -7.45
C GLN A 141 -9.28 72.71 -6.65
N LYS A 142 -8.90 72.67 -5.36
CA LYS A 142 -8.85 73.87 -4.53
C LYS A 142 -7.69 74.79 -4.92
N ILE A 143 -6.56 74.22 -5.33
CA ILE A 143 -5.40 74.99 -5.82
C ILE A 143 -5.76 75.67 -7.13
N GLU A 144 -6.36 74.94 -8.07
CA GLU A 144 -6.78 75.47 -9.37
C GLU A 144 -7.73 76.68 -9.22
N ILE A 145 -8.71 76.61 -8.29
CA ILE A 145 -9.61 77.73 -7.98
C ILE A 145 -8.88 78.95 -7.39
N VAL A 146 -7.79 78.74 -6.64
CA VAL A 146 -7.02 79.84 -6.03
C VAL A 146 -6.04 80.47 -7.02
N GLU A 147 -5.57 79.69 -8.00
CA GLU A 147 -4.68 80.18 -9.06
C GLU A 147 -5.42 80.94 -10.18
N THR A 148 -6.73 80.69 -10.36
CA THR A 148 -7.61 81.45 -11.27
C THR A 148 -8.19 82.71 -10.63
#